data_AF-A0AAD8YJB9-F1
#
_entry.id   AF-A0AAD8YJB9-F1
#
_cell.length_a   1.000
_cell.length_b   1.000
_cell.length_c   1.000
_cell.angle_alpha   90.00
_cell.angle_beta   90.00
_cell.angle_gamma   90.00
#
_symmetry.space_group_name_H-M   'P 1'
#
loop_
_entity.id
_entity.type
_entity.pdbx_description
1 polymer ?
#
loop_
_entity_poly.entity_id
_entity_poly.type
_entity_poly.pdbx_seq_one_letter_code
_entity_poly.pdbx_strand_id
1 'polypeptide(L)'
;MMMLATTLVLASLALGKSDPLYRIFPQRTSEEAAVIEWGHSAIISALDGAVANFGPQTSQGANFEVETAPVLANPIDGVGRWKKSNDDETLSDFDREYPGKLKNAAAVEGNMVIMTDAAGLSGVTMARIAKESGAAALMVVNTDQNAGDFIYSLEAESEEEAKYAEENIDIPIVMVSLQAGNVITTAMATDASDPNEINRGAGLPDRVRLYAGGDRPFFEDAVSKTPVVYLIHNMLTSEECDALIGTAEGKYDRVDDTTGINNYLDNTMASTEANGEPSAVNVDRVTLWKGGIAGKVIKDVDERISQVTGFPPEHFSDFQMNKHVKGSAHLPHFDVNEANGVMATITLFLNDVEDGDGGELFYPNPLDGGTPVMVRPRKGLAVVHHNTDENYVFDKSTINEELVVTGSSTVKYVAKKYVYLNPQPNAMRVVLPLIALPFGGKLPGIFSTLYIALIDKFGVETGVTYFQKVIVMLPVFLLLVLASAVSDAVQKKLKEGKDGKKKETNEKTTKKTKKSKKSD
;
A
#
# COMPACT_ATOMS: atom_id res chain seq x y z
N MET A 1 -1.87 -8.48 37.59
CA MET A 1 -0.89 -7.68 38.37
C MET A 1 0.50 -7.93 37.79
N MET A 2 0.83 -7.20 36.72
CA MET A 2 2.21 -6.91 36.30
C MET A 2 2.12 -5.71 35.36
N MET A 3 2.87 -4.66 35.68
CA MET A 3 2.82 -3.32 35.10
C MET A 3 3.05 -3.33 33.58
N LEU A 4 2.08 -2.81 32.79
CA LEU A 4 2.41 -2.15 31.54
C LEU A 4 2.67 -0.68 31.91
N ALA A 5 3.94 -0.34 32.07
CA ALA A 5 4.36 1.03 32.30
C ALA A 5 4.26 1.81 30.98
N THR A 6 3.45 2.86 31.01
CA THR A 6 3.35 3.94 30.04
C THR A 6 4.75 4.41 29.65
N THR A 7 5.21 4.06 28.45
CA THR A 7 6.46 4.58 27.88
C THR A 7 6.10 5.61 26.82
N LEU A 8 5.83 6.83 27.29
CA LEU A 8 5.78 8.01 26.44
C LEU A 8 7.23 8.35 26.06
N VAL A 9 7.72 7.89 24.91
CA VAL A 9 9.08 8.22 24.46
C VAL A 9 9.08 9.63 23.86
N LEU A 10 9.41 10.63 24.66
CA LEU A 10 9.91 11.90 24.16
C LEU A 10 11.37 11.71 23.70
N ALA A 11 11.59 11.67 22.40
CA ALA A 11 12.94 11.73 21.84
C ALA A 11 13.32 13.19 21.54
N SER A 12 14.18 13.77 22.36
CA SER A 12 14.91 15.00 22.03
C SER A 12 16.42 14.73 22.05
N LEU A 13 17.03 14.86 20.86
CA LEU A 13 18.43 15.19 20.57
C LEU A 13 19.50 14.90 21.65
N ALA A 14 20.37 13.92 21.37
CA ALA A 14 21.76 13.97 21.82
C ALA A 14 22.67 13.20 20.84
N LEU A 15 23.71 13.90 20.36
CA LEU A 15 24.78 13.38 19.51
C LEU A 15 25.54 12.22 20.17
N GLY A 16 25.74 11.16 19.40
CA GLY A 16 26.69 10.08 19.65
C GLY A 16 26.39 8.91 18.72
N LYS A 17 27.38 8.38 18.00
CA LYS A 17 27.28 7.15 17.19
C LYS A 17 26.88 5.97 18.08
N SER A 18 25.59 5.87 18.36
CA SER A 18 24.90 4.73 18.93
C SER A 18 23.96 4.24 17.85
N ASP A 19 23.86 2.92 17.68
CA ASP A 19 22.92 2.33 16.72
C ASP A 19 21.53 2.95 16.95
N PRO A 20 20.84 3.36 15.87
CA PRO A 20 19.59 4.07 16.02
C PRO A 20 18.60 3.21 16.81
N LEU A 21 17.93 3.83 17.79
CA LEU A 21 16.94 3.20 18.67
C LEU A 21 15.81 2.50 17.90
N TYR A 22 15.66 2.79 16.61
CA TYR A 22 14.66 2.27 15.70
C TYR A 22 15.16 2.35 14.25
N ARG A 23 14.68 1.46 13.38
CA ARG A 23 14.84 1.53 11.92
C ARG A 23 13.83 2.50 11.34
N ILE A 24 14.27 3.39 10.47
CA ILE A 24 13.43 4.41 9.84
C ILE A 24 13.15 4.00 8.39
N PHE A 25 11.90 4.15 7.98
CA PHE A 25 11.40 3.89 6.64
C PHE A 25 10.55 5.08 6.13
N PRO A 26 10.39 5.25 4.82
CA PRO A 26 11.12 4.52 3.77
C PRO A 26 12.62 4.87 3.74
N GLN A 27 13.44 3.90 3.37
CA GLN A 27 14.87 4.08 3.08
C GLN A 27 15.12 4.31 1.59
N ARG A 28 14.21 3.83 0.74
CA ARG A 28 14.26 4.02 -0.71
C ARG A 28 13.40 5.20 -1.14
N THR A 29 13.76 5.81 -2.25
CA THR A 29 12.93 6.84 -2.89
C THR A 29 12.39 6.34 -4.24
N SER A 30 11.28 6.94 -4.70
CA SER A 30 10.75 6.65 -6.04
C SER A 30 11.71 7.03 -7.16
N GLU A 31 12.63 7.96 -6.91
CA GLU A 31 13.66 8.39 -7.86
C GLU A 31 14.77 7.34 -8.02
N GLU A 32 14.95 6.45 -7.06
CA GLU A 32 15.94 5.37 -7.11
C GLU A 32 15.36 4.05 -7.66
N ALA A 33 14.08 4.03 -8.04
CA ALA A 33 13.46 2.82 -8.57
C ALA A 33 13.96 2.51 -9.99
N ALA A 34 14.46 1.28 -10.19
CA ALA A 34 14.82 0.76 -11.50
C ALA A 34 14.11 -0.56 -11.77
N VAL A 35 13.85 -0.82 -13.05
CA VAL A 35 13.25 -2.07 -13.50
C VAL A 35 14.13 -2.72 -14.54
N ILE A 36 14.38 -4.01 -14.37
CA ILE A 36 15.04 -4.87 -15.35
C ILE A 36 13.99 -5.78 -15.95
N GLU A 37 13.73 -5.66 -17.25
CA GLU A 37 12.75 -6.49 -17.97
C GLU A 37 13.39 -7.39 -19.02
N TRP A 38 12.81 -8.59 -19.16
CA TRP A 38 13.10 -9.50 -20.26
C TRP A 38 11.86 -10.32 -20.61
N GLY A 39 11.89 -10.96 -21.78
CA GLY A 39 10.83 -11.83 -22.23
C GLY A 39 10.45 -11.64 -23.69
N HIS A 40 9.48 -12.42 -24.14
CA HIS A 40 9.01 -12.42 -25.52
C HIS A 40 7.53 -12.05 -25.53
N SER A 41 7.17 -11.01 -26.30
CA SER A 41 5.86 -10.46 -26.73
C SER A 41 4.57 -10.71 -25.90
N ALA A 42 4.37 -11.87 -25.29
CA ALA A 42 3.22 -12.24 -24.44
C ALA A 42 3.58 -12.52 -22.97
N ILE A 43 4.85 -12.78 -22.63
CA ILE A 43 5.31 -13.00 -21.26
C ILE A 43 6.48 -12.05 -21.00
N ILE A 44 6.25 -11.04 -20.16
CA ILE A 44 7.25 -10.09 -19.70
C ILE A 44 7.52 -10.40 -18.23
N SER A 45 8.78 -10.67 -17.92
CA SER A 45 9.28 -10.77 -16.55
C SER A 45 10.00 -9.46 -16.22
N ALA A 46 9.86 -9.03 -14.98
CA ALA A 46 10.46 -7.79 -14.48
C ALA A 46 11.08 -8.04 -13.10
N LEU A 47 12.17 -7.36 -12.83
CA LEU A 47 12.80 -7.28 -11.51
C LEU A 47 12.89 -5.84 -11.07
N ASP A 48 12.61 -5.64 -9.79
CA ASP A 48 12.83 -4.36 -9.13
C ASP A 48 14.29 -4.26 -8.69
N GLY A 49 14.86 -3.07 -8.85
CA GLY A 49 16.19 -2.73 -8.34
C GLY A 49 16.22 -1.31 -7.78
N ALA A 50 17.28 -1.00 -7.04
CA ALA A 50 17.61 0.35 -6.61
C ALA A 50 18.80 0.87 -7.42
N VAL A 51 18.67 2.06 -7.98
CA VAL A 51 19.76 2.78 -8.64
C VAL A 51 20.76 3.23 -7.59
N ALA A 52 22.05 3.12 -7.89
CA ALA A 52 23.10 3.66 -7.03
C ALA A 52 23.07 5.19 -6.97
N ASN A 53 23.51 5.77 -5.85
CA ASN A 53 23.59 7.22 -5.66
C ASN A 53 24.71 7.90 -6.49
N PHE A 54 25.40 7.11 -7.33
CA PHE A 54 26.43 7.56 -8.24
C PHE A 54 26.24 6.94 -9.63
N GLY A 55 26.87 7.54 -10.64
CA GLY A 55 26.59 7.21 -12.04
C GLY A 55 25.32 7.86 -12.58
N PRO A 56 24.89 7.51 -13.81
CA PRO A 56 23.66 8.01 -14.41
C PRO A 56 22.45 7.69 -13.52
N GLN A 57 21.66 8.72 -13.25
CA GLN A 57 20.45 8.64 -12.43
C GLN A 57 19.21 8.42 -13.30
N THR A 58 18.11 7.94 -12.70
CA THR A 58 16.82 7.74 -13.40
C THR A 58 16.31 8.99 -14.11
N SER A 59 16.59 10.18 -13.55
CA SER A 59 16.28 11.48 -14.15
C SER A 59 17.01 11.73 -15.48
N GLN A 60 18.11 11.03 -15.73
CA GLN A 60 18.91 11.09 -16.94
C GLN A 60 18.52 9.96 -17.92
N GLY A 61 17.22 9.83 -18.24
CA GLY A 61 16.68 8.68 -18.98
C GLY A 61 17.48 8.24 -20.22
N ALA A 62 18.05 9.18 -21.00
CA ALA A 62 18.86 8.84 -22.18
C ALA A 62 20.18 8.11 -21.85
N ASN A 63 20.76 8.34 -20.66
CA ASN A 63 21.98 7.69 -20.19
C ASN A 63 21.69 6.51 -19.26
N PHE A 64 20.49 6.47 -18.66
CA PHE A 64 20.08 5.41 -17.74
C PHE A 64 19.50 4.18 -18.47
N GLU A 65 18.74 4.41 -19.54
CA GLU A 65 18.08 3.31 -20.26
C GLU A 65 19.08 2.52 -21.09
N VAL A 66 19.19 1.21 -20.81
CA VAL A 66 20.12 0.31 -21.50
C VAL A 66 19.39 -0.94 -21.93
N GLU A 67 19.54 -1.30 -23.20
CA GLU A 67 19.06 -2.57 -23.76
C GLU A 67 20.26 -3.41 -24.22
N THR A 68 20.54 -4.50 -23.52
CA THR A 68 21.76 -5.29 -23.74
C THR A 68 21.61 -6.74 -23.26
N ALA A 69 22.61 -7.59 -23.49
CA ALA A 69 22.65 -8.94 -22.93
C ALA A 69 23.24 -8.91 -21.51
N PRO A 70 22.66 -9.65 -20.54
CA PRO A 70 23.27 -9.85 -19.23
C PRO A 70 24.40 -10.88 -19.30
N VAL A 71 25.50 -10.64 -18.59
CA VAL A 71 26.67 -11.53 -18.53
C VAL A 71 27.15 -11.63 -17.08
N LEU A 72 27.37 -12.84 -16.58
CA LEU A 72 27.99 -13.02 -15.26
C LEU A 72 29.45 -12.55 -15.27
N ALA A 73 29.87 -11.81 -14.25
CA ALA A 73 31.27 -11.47 -14.06
C ALA A 73 32.12 -12.74 -13.87
N ASN A 74 33.37 -12.71 -14.35
CA ASN A 74 34.36 -13.73 -14.04
C ASN A 74 35.62 -13.10 -13.44
N PRO A 75 35.87 -13.32 -12.14
CA PRO A 75 35.02 -14.03 -11.17
C PRO A 75 33.73 -13.25 -10.80
N ILE A 76 32.72 -13.95 -10.27
CA ILE A 76 31.35 -13.42 -10.08
C ILE A 76 31.27 -12.31 -9.03
N ASP A 77 32.19 -12.34 -8.08
CA ASP A 77 32.37 -11.38 -7.00
C ASP A 77 33.40 -10.28 -7.38
N GLY A 78 33.65 -10.10 -8.68
CA GLY A 78 34.63 -9.14 -9.20
C GLY A 78 36.04 -9.69 -9.27
N VAL A 79 36.62 -10.14 -8.16
CA VAL A 79 38.03 -10.59 -8.14
C VAL A 79 38.38 -11.83 -7.30
N GLY A 80 37.42 -12.58 -6.75
CA GLY A 80 37.72 -13.77 -5.95
C GLY A 80 38.57 -13.43 -4.72
N ARG A 81 39.36 -14.39 -4.19
CA ARG A 81 40.31 -14.16 -3.06
C ARG A 81 41.47 -13.24 -3.46
N TRP A 82 41.19 -11.98 -3.72
CA TRP A 82 42.19 -10.92 -3.85
C TRP A 82 42.68 -10.51 -2.45
N LYS A 83 43.99 -10.36 -2.28
CA LYS A 83 44.60 -9.87 -1.04
C LYS A 83 45.13 -8.47 -1.30
N LYS A 84 44.78 -7.52 -0.42
CA LYS A 84 45.29 -6.15 -0.39
C LYS A 84 46.81 -6.15 -0.59
N SER A 85 47.27 -5.56 -1.68
CA SER A 85 48.70 -5.30 -1.85
C SER A 85 49.07 -4.18 -0.88
N ASN A 86 49.91 -4.49 0.10
CA ASN A 86 50.43 -3.51 1.07
C ASN A 86 51.71 -2.82 0.57
N ASP A 87 52.09 -3.02 -0.69
CA ASP A 87 53.47 -2.75 -1.13
C ASP A 87 53.69 -1.34 -1.70
N ASP A 88 52.63 -0.55 -1.92
CA ASP A 88 52.75 0.81 -2.47
C ASP A 88 52.11 1.88 -1.57
N GLU A 89 52.93 2.45 -0.69
CA GLU A 89 52.54 3.54 0.22
C GLU A 89 52.11 4.83 -0.50
N THR A 90 52.32 4.94 -1.82
CA THR A 90 51.98 6.15 -2.60
C THR A 90 50.54 6.18 -3.12
N LEU A 91 49.85 5.03 -3.14
CA LEU A 91 48.45 4.91 -3.55
C LEU A 91 47.51 5.14 -2.37
N SER A 92 46.33 5.71 -2.61
CA SER A 92 45.27 5.80 -1.58
C SER A 92 44.69 4.42 -1.29
N ASP A 93 43.98 4.27 -0.17
CA ASP A 93 43.35 2.99 0.19
C ASP A 93 42.35 2.53 -0.88
N PHE A 94 41.62 3.46 -1.51
CA PHE A 94 40.71 3.19 -2.62
C PHE A 94 41.45 2.67 -3.87
N ASP A 95 42.57 3.28 -4.25
CA ASP A 95 43.35 2.82 -5.41
C ASP A 95 44.05 1.48 -5.14
N ARG A 96 44.43 1.21 -3.90
CA ARG A 96 44.96 -0.11 -3.51
C ARG A 96 43.89 -1.19 -3.61
N GLU A 97 42.63 -0.85 -3.35
CA GLU A 97 41.49 -1.77 -3.37
C GLU A 97 40.97 -2.07 -4.78
N TYR A 98 41.42 -1.32 -5.80
CA TYR A 98 41.10 -1.60 -7.19
C TYR A 98 41.87 -2.82 -7.73
N PRO A 99 41.17 -3.91 -8.14
CA PRO A 99 41.83 -5.17 -8.42
C PRO A 99 42.00 -5.44 -9.92
N GLY A 100 41.58 -4.52 -10.79
CA GLY A 100 41.71 -4.59 -12.26
C GLY A 100 40.45 -5.02 -13.00
N LYS A 101 40.60 -5.29 -14.31
CA LYS A 101 39.50 -5.72 -15.20
C LYS A 101 39.09 -7.18 -14.98
N LEU A 102 37.85 -7.50 -15.34
CA LEU A 102 37.32 -8.86 -15.33
C LEU A 102 38.05 -9.77 -16.32
N LYS A 103 38.17 -11.06 -15.99
CA LYS A 103 38.83 -12.05 -16.87
C LYS A 103 38.08 -12.26 -18.18
N ASN A 104 36.76 -12.08 -18.15
CA ASN A 104 35.89 -12.14 -19.30
C ASN A 104 35.54 -10.75 -19.87
N ALA A 105 36.42 -9.76 -19.75
CA ALA A 105 36.18 -8.39 -20.26
C ALA A 105 35.68 -8.36 -21.72
N ALA A 106 36.19 -9.24 -22.59
CA ALA A 106 35.73 -9.33 -23.99
C ALA A 106 34.26 -9.77 -24.13
N ALA A 107 33.71 -10.51 -23.17
CA ALA A 107 32.29 -10.86 -23.13
C ALA A 107 31.45 -9.79 -22.43
N VAL A 108 32.06 -8.96 -21.58
CA VAL A 108 31.41 -7.86 -20.84
C VAL A 108 31.26 -6.61 -21.69
N GLU A 109 32.13 -6.41 -22.69
CA GLU A 109 32.11 -5.22 -23.55
C GLU A 109 30.74 -5.00 -24.22
N GLY A 110 30.10 -3.87 -23.89
CA GLY A 110 28.76 -3.50 -24.36
C GLY A 110 27.59 -4.23 -23.68
N ASN A 111 27.87 -5.13 -22.75
CA ASN A 111 26.89 -5.96 -22.04
C ASN A 111 26.64 -5.46 -20.60
N MET A 112 25.50 -5.86 -20.03
CA MET A 112 25.22 -5.63 -18.61
C MET A 112 25.96 -6.70 -17.83
N VAL A 113 26.84 -6.30 -16.91
CA VAL A 113 27.56 -7.25 -16.07
C VAL A 113 26.82 -7.49 -14.77
N ILE A 114 26.72 -8.75 -14.35
CA ILE A 114 26.13 -9.16 -13.08
C ILE A 114 27.25 -9.54 -12.11
N MET A 115 27.27 -8.88 -10.95
CA MET A 115 28.23 -9.12 -9.87
C MET A 115 27.51 -9.39 -8.55
N THR A 116 28.18 -10.08 -7.62
CA THR A 116 27.70 -10.26 -6.24
C THR A 116 28.53 -9.42 -5.26
N ASP A 117 27.90 -8.91 -4.21
CA ASP A 117 28.57 -8.16 -3.13
C ASP A 117 29.37 -9.03 -2.15
N ALA A 118 29.39 -10.36 -2.32
CA ALA A 118 30.05 -11.33 -1.44
C ALA A 118 31.54 -11.06 -1.13
N ALA A 119 32.26 -10.36 -2.02
CA ALA A 119 33.66 -10.00 -1.82
C ALA A 119 33.88 -8.81 -0.87
N GLY A 120 32.81 -8.11 -0.46
CA GLY A 120 32.90 -6.92 0.39
C GLY A 120 33.59 -5.74 -0.30
N LEU A 121 33.51 -5.66 -1.63
CA LEU A 121 33.97 -4.49 -2.39
C LEU A 121 32.92 -3.39 -2.29
N SER A 122 33.38 -2.13 -2.21
CA SER A 122 32.47 -0.99 -2.28
C SER A 122 31.74 -0.94 -3.62
N GLY A 123 30.54 -0.32 -3.62
CA GLY A 123 29.74 -0.15 -4.82
C GLY A 123 30.51 0.57 -5.94
N VAL A 124 31.29 1.60 -5.58
CA VAL A 124 32.11 2.37 -6.52
C VAL A 124 33.24 1.52 -7.10
N THR A 125 33.87 0.66 -6.29
CA THR A 125 34.90 -0.26 -6.78
C THR A 125 34.33 -1.26 -7.78
N MET A 126 33.17 -1.84 -7.49
CA MET A 126 32.48 -2.74 -8.44
C MET A 126 32.12 -2.01 -9.75
N ALA A 127 31.61 -0.78 -9.65
CA ALA A 127 31.31 0.04 -10.82
C ALA A 127 32.57 0.36 -11.64
N ARG A 128 33.70 0.65 -10.99
CA ARG A 128 35.00 0.84 -11.64
C ARG A 128 35.44 -0.42 -12.39
N ILE A 129 35.36 -1.60 -11.77
CA ILE A 129 35.69 -2.89 -12.41
C ILE A 129 34.83 -3.11 -13.66
N ALA A 130 33.52 -2.91 -13.54
CA ALA A 130 32.56 -3.07 -14.64
C ALA A 130 32.85 -2.09 -15.79
N LYS A 131 32.99 -0.80 -15.47
CA LYS A 131 33.25 0.27 -16.44
C LYS A 131 34.57 0.06 -17.17
N GLU A 132 35.65 -0.19 -16.44
CA GLU A 132 36.96 -0.42 -17.05
C GLU A 132 36.99 -1.74 -17.87
N SER A 133 36.11 -2.69 -17.57
CA SER A 133 35.90 -3.92 -18.36
C SER A 133 35.02 -3.71 -19.60
N GLY A 134 34.49 -2.50 -19.82
CA GLY A 134 33.67 -2.13 -20.97
C GLY A 134 32.18 -2.40 -20.83
N ALA A 135 31.68 -2.65 -19.62
CA ALA A 135 30.25 -2.89 -19.39
C ALA A 135 29.40 -1.69 -19.81
N ALA A 136 28.18 -1.96 -20.29
CA ALA A 136 27.18 -0.93 -20.57
C ALA A 136 26.34 -0.58 -19.32
N ALA A 137 26.21 -1.52 -18.39
CA ALA A 137 25.53 -1.35 -17.10
C ALA A 137 26.06 -2.37 -16.10
N LEU A 138 25.87 -2.12 -14.81
CA LEU A 138 26.21 -3.03 -13.72
C LEU A 138 24.96 -3.38 -12.91
N MET A 139 24.72 -4.68 -12.72
CA MET A 139 23.75 -5.21 -11.75
C MET A 139 24.50 -5.89 -10.61
N VAL A 140 24.28 -5.42 -9.38
CA VAL A 140 24.82 -6.00 -8.15
C VAL A 140 23.73 -6.78 -7.45
N VAL A 141 24.02 -8.03 -7.12
CA VAL A 141 23.11 -8.92 -6.39
C VAL A 141 23.52 -8.96 -4.91
N ASN A 142 22.56 -8.68 -4.02
CA ASN A 142 22.77 -8.80 -2.58
C ASN A 142 22.88 -10.27 -2.21
N THR A 143 23.98 -10.66 -1.59
CA THR A 143 24.24 -12.05 -1.16
C THR A 143 24.35 -12.21 0.35
N ASP A 144 24.00 -11.19 1.13
CA ASP A 144 23.93 -11.29 2.59
C ASP A 144 22.99 -12.43 2.99
N GLN A 145 23.49 -13.38 3.78
CA GLN A 145 22.71 -14.53 4.22
C GLN A 145 21.57 -14.16 5.17
N ASN A 146 21.67 -13.01 5.85
CA ASN A 146 20.67 -12.54 6.81
C ASN A 146 19.72 -11.49 6.20
N ALA A 147 20.14 -10.82 5.13
CA ALA A 147 19.43 -9.70 4.53
C ALA A 147 19.44 -9.72 2.99
N GLY A 148 19.58 -10.89 2.36
CA GLY A 148 19.74 -11.02 0.91
C GLY A 148 18.54 -10.53 0.09
N ASP A 149 17.36 -10.43 0.71
CA ASP A 149 16.16 -9.86 0.07
C ASP A 149 16.13 -8.33 0.12
N PHE A 150 17.04 -7.70 0.87
CA PHE A 150 17.10 -6.26 1.04
C PHE A 150 17.68 -5.58 -0.21
N ILE A 151 16.96 -4.59 -0.73
CA ILE A 151 17.37 -3.76 -1.86
C ILE A 151 17.62 -2.35 -1.34
N TYR A 152 18.78 -1.78 -1.65
CA TYR A 152 19.18 -0.44 -1.22
C TYR A 152 20.03 0.24 -2.28
N SER A 153 20.05 1.58 -2.28
CA SER A 153 20.95 2.34 -3.15
C SER A 153 22.40 2.16 -2.70
N LEU A 154 23.29 1.81 -3.63
CA LEU A 154 24.72 1.75 -3.36
C LEU A 154 25.27 3.18 -3.22
N GLU A 155 26.05 3.39 -2.17
CA GLU A 155 26.68 4.68 -1.86
C GLU A 155 28.20 4.60 -1.98
N ALA A 156 28.83 5.76 -2.16
CA ALA A 156 30.27 5.88 -2.02
C ALA A 156 30.64 5.86 -0.53
N GLU A 157 31.62 5.03 -0.15
CA GLU A 157 32.01 4.86 1.26
C GLU A 157 32.98 5.94 1.74
N SER A 158 33.56 6.71 0.81
CA SER A 158 34.50 7.80 1.10
C SER A 158 34.33 8.97 0.14
N GLU A 159 34.85 10.15 0.52
CA GLU A 159 34.89 11.33 -0.35
C GLU A 159 35.73 11.08 -1.62
N GLU A 160 36.78 10.25 -1.52
CA GLU A 160 37.60 9.87 -2.68
C GLU A 160 36.80 9.04 -3.68
N GLU A 161 36.04 8.06 -3.19
CA GLU A 161 35.13 7.26 -4.01
C GLU A 161 34.06 8.11 -4.67
N ALA A 162 33.44 9.01 -3.91
CA ALA A 162 32.40 9.89 -4.43
C ALA A 162 32.91 10.75 -5.59
N LYS A 163 34.11 11.33 -5.43
CA LYS A 163 34.76 12.12 -6.47
C LYS A 163 35.14 11.29 -7.70
N TYR A 164 35.71 10.09 -7.48
CA TYR A 164 36.03 9.20 -8.58
C TYR A 164 34.76 8.82 -9.37
N ALA A 165 33.68 8.50 -8.66
CA ALA A 165 32.42 8.10 -9.25
C ALA A 165 31.81 9.23 -10.09
N GLU A 166 31.81 10.46 -9.59
CA GLU A 166 31.33 11.65 -10.33
C GLU A 166 32.12 11.91 -11.62
N GLU A 167 33.44 11.70 -11.60
CA GLU A 167 34.31 11.99 -12.74
C GLU A 167 34.38 10.85 -13.77
N ASN A 168 34.21 9.59 -13.35
CA ASN A 168 34.57 8.41 -14.18
C ASN A 168 33.45 7.39 -14.37
N ILE A 169 32.42 7.38 -13.53
CA ILE A 169 31.34 6.39 -13.60
C ILE A 169 30.15 7.01 -14.33
N ASP A 170 29.93 6.57 -15.56
CA ASP A 170 28.94 7.06 -16.53
C ASP A 170 28.04 5.91 -17.05
N ILE A 171 28.07 4.75 -16.40
CA ILE A 171 27.22 3.60 -16.70
C ILE A 171 26.18 3.41 -15.61
N PRO A 172 24.95 2.97 -15.91
CA PRO A 172 23.93 2.72 -14.89
C PRO A 172 24.34 1.58 -13.96
N ILE A 173 24.10 1.77 -12.67
CA ILE A 173 24.35 0.76 -11.63
C ILE A 173 23.07 0.53 -10.85
N VAL A 174 22.70 -0.75 -10.70
CA VAL A 174 21.53 -1.16 -9.93
C VAL A 174 21.85 -2.28 -8.94
N MET A 175 21.26 -2.19 -7.75
CA MET A 175 21.25 -3.22 -6.72
C MET A 175 19.94 -4.01 -6.81
N VAL A 176 20.01 -5.35 -6.76
CA VAL A 176 18.85 -6.24 -6.71
C VAL A 176 18.98 -7.25 -5.57
N SER A 177 17.87 -7.82 -5.13
CA SER A 177 17.86 -8.88 -4.12
C SER A 177 18.45 -10.19 -4.65
N LEU A 178 18.81 -11.08 -3.72
CA LEU A 178 19.21 -12.46 -4.03
C LEU A 178 18.14 -13.20 -4.82
N GLN A 179 16.88 -13.04 -4.42
CA GLN A 179 15.75 -13.65 -5.12
C GLN A 179 15.64 -13.14 -6.56
N ALA A 180 15.77 -11.83 -6.78
CA ALA A 180 15.80 -11.24 -8.11
C ALA A 180 16.96 -11.79 -8.95
N GLY A 181 18.16 -11.89 -8.36
CA GLY A 181 19.34 -12.51 -8.98
C GLY A 181 19.10 -13.98 -9.38
N ASN A 182 18.41 -14.75 -8.54
CA ASN A 182 18.06 -16.14 -8.85
C ASN A 182 17.04 -16.24 -10.00
N VAL A 183 16.05 -15.34 -10.05
CA VAL A 183 15.03 -15.32 -11.10
C VAL A 183 15.65 -15.03 -12.47
N ILE A 184 16.53 -14.04 -12.57
CA ILE A 184 17.17 -13.71 -13.86
C ILE A 184 18.17 -14.79 -14.31
N THR A 185 18.93 -15.38 -13.39
CA THR A 185 19.93 -16.42 -13.73
C THR A 185 19.30 -17.76 -14.12
N THR A 186 18.03 -17.98 -13.76
CA THR A 186 17.27 -19.19 -14.10
C THR A 186 16.16 -18.94 -15.14
N ALA A 187 16.06 -17.73 -15.69
CA ALA A 187 14.98 -17.30 -16.58
C ALA A 187 14.75 -18.23 -17.79
N MET A 188 15.82 -18.77 -18.37
CA MET A 188 15.80 -19.66 -19.53
C MET A 188 16.15 -21.11 -19.16
N ALA A 189 16.28 -21.43 -17.87
CA ALA A 189 16.58 -22.78 -17.43
C ALA A 189 15.39 -23.72 -17.64
N THR A 190 15.67 -24.98 -17.95
CA THR A 190 14.67 -26.05 -18.07
C THR A 190 14.99 -27.16 -17.07
N ASP A 191 14.04 -28.05 -16.80
CA ASP A 191 14.25 -29.22 -15.91
C ASP A 191 15.40 -30.14 -16.37
N ALA A 192 15.82 -30.02 -17.64
CA ALA A 192 16.92 -30.79 -18.23
C ALA A 192 18.27 -30.04 -18.22
N SER A 193 18.31 -28.79 -17.78
CA SER A 193 19.51 -27.94 -17.79
C SER A 193 20.49 -28.34 -16.68
N ASP A 194 21.80 -28.39 -16.98
CA ASP A 194 22.83 -28.69 -15.99
C ASP A 194 22.98 -27.52 -15.00
N PRO A 195 22.83 -27.74 -13.68
CA PRO A 195 23.04 -26.71 -12.66
C PRO A 195 24.40 -25.99 -12.76
N ASN A 196 25.46 -26.68 -13.19
CA ASN A 196 26.78 -26.07 -13.35
C ASN A 196 26.85 -25.11 -14.54
N GLU A 197 26.06 -25.35 -15.59
CA GLU A 197 25.97 -24.45 -16.73
C GLU A 197 25.09 -23.24 -16.42
N ILE A 198 24.00 -23.44 -15.66
CA ILE A 198 23.16 -22.34 -15.14
C ILE A 198 24.01 -21.39 -14.29
N ASN A 199 24.82 -21.92 -13.37
CA ASN A 199 25.75 -21.13 -12.55
C ASN A 199 26.84 -20.41 -13.34
N ARG A 200 27.02 -20.74 -14.63
CA ARG A 200 27.91 -20.03 -15.57
C ARG A 200 27.16 -19.07 -16.51
N GLY A 201 25.86 -18.88 -16.29
CA GLY A 201 25.02 -17.94 -17.03
C GLY A 201 24.18 -18.58 -18.13
N ALA A 202 24.12 -19.92 -18.25
CA ALA A 202 23.33 -20.56 -19.31
C ALA A 202 21.80 -20.38 -19.17
N GLY A 203 21.33 -19.99 -17.98
CA GLY A 203 19.92 -19.67 -17.73
C GLY A 203 19.57 -18.19 -17.89
N LEU A 204 20.53 -17.33 -18.24
CA LEU A 204 20.29 -15.90 -18.45
C LEU A 204 19.44 -15.67 -19.72
N PRO A 205 18.60 -14.62 -19.74
CA PRO A 205 17.89 -14.24 -20.95
C PRO A 205 18.85 -13.65 -22.00
N ASP A 206 18.51 -13.78 -23.28
CA ASP A 206 19.33 -13.26 -24.38
C ASP A 206 19.47 -11.73 -24.36
N ARG A 207 18.49 -11.04 -23.76
CA ARG A 207 18.41 -9.59 -23.71
C ARG A 207 17.60 -9.12 -22.51
N VAL A 208 18.07 -8.05 -21.89
CA VAL A 208 17.38 -7.30 -20.84
C VAL A 208 17.24 -5.84 -21.22
N ARG A 209 16.25 -5.17 -20.65
CA ARG A 209 16.08 -3.72 -20.68
C ARG A 209 16.12 -3.22 -19.26
N LEU A 210 17.07 -2.34 -18.97
CA LEU A 210 17.11 -1.54 -17.76
C LEU A 210 16.51 -0.17 -18.07
N TYR A 211 15.55 0.24 -17.26
CA TYR A 211 14.94 1.56 -17.37
C TYR A 211 14.44 2.04 -16.00
N ALA A 212 14.15 3.34 -15.89
CA ALA A 212 13.67 3.93 -14.66
C ALA A 212 12.28 3.38 -14.31
N GLY A 213 12.07 2.96 -13.06
CA GLY A 213 10.79 2.42 -12.61
C GLY A 213 9.65 3.44 -12.64
N GLY A 214 9.98 4.74 -12.56
CA GLY A 214 8.99 5.83 -12.63
C GLY A 214 7.92 5.67 -11.55
N ASP A 215 6.65 5.78 -11.96
CA ASP A 215 5.49 5.64 -11.07
C ASP A 215 5.08 4.18 -10.82
N ARG A 216 5.88 3.19 -11.23
CA ARG A 216 5.56 1.78 -10.99
C ARG A 216 5.65 1.48 -9.49
N PRO A 217 4.68 0.74 -8.92
CA PRO A 217 4.79 0.26 -7.54
C PRO A 217 5.97 -0.68 -7.36
N PHE A 218 6.74 -0.49 -6.29
CA PHE A 218 7.84 -1.38 -5.91
C PHE A 218 7.87 -1.57 -4.39
N PHE A 219 8.51 -2.66 -3.95
CA PHE A 219 8.49 -3.09 -2.55
C PHE A 219 9.75 -2.68 -1.77
N GLU A 220 9.57 -2.44 -0.48
CA GLU A 220 10.64 -2.30 0.51
C GLU A 220 10.24 -3.03 1.79
N ASP A 221 11.02 -4.05 2.17
CA ASP A 221 10.72 -4.87 3.34
C ASP A 221 11.19 -4.18 4.62
N ALA A 222 10.26 -3.97 5.57
CA ALA A 222 10.60 -3.44 6.88
C ALA A 222 10.82 -4.55 7.92
N VAL A 223 10.00 -5.59 7.86
CA VAL A 223 10.08 -6.79 8.71
C VAL A 223 9.66 -8.00 7.89
N SER A 224 10.54 -8.99 7.71
CA SER A 224 10.31 -10.10 6.77
C SER A 224 9.54 -11.30 7.34
N LYS A 225 9.36 -11.37 8.67
CA LYS A 225 8.75 -12.55 9.32
C LYS A 225 7.64 -12.24 10.30
N THR A 226 7.92 -11.49 11.37
CA THR A 226 7.00 -11.45 12.52
C THR A 226 7.05 -10.07 13.19
N PRO A 227 6.09 -9.18 12.93
CA PRO A 227 5.03 -9.32 11.93
C PRO A 227 5.61 -9.13 10.52
N VAL A 228 4.97 -9.66 9.48
CA VAL A 228 5.34 -9.29 8.11
C VAL A 228 4.89 -7.85 7.87
N VAL A 229 5.85 -6.95 7.63
CA VAL A 229 5.62 -5.53 7.34
C VAL A 229 6.46 -5.14 6.14
N TYR A 230 5.81 -4.64 5.10
CA TYR A 230 6.47 -4.14 3.90
C TYR A 230 5.79 -2.87 3.42
N LEU A 231 6.56 -2.07 2.69
CA LEU A 231 6.13 -0.83 2.08
C LEU A 231 5.94 -1.05 0.59
N ILE A 232 4.92 -0.40 0.02
CA ILE A 232 4.72 -0.32 -1.42
C ILE A 232 4.81 1.15 -1.80
N HIS A 233 5.90 1.49 -2.46
CA HIS A 233 6.12 2.82 -3.03
C HIS A 233 5.22 3.03 -4.24
N ASN A 234 4.92 4.29 -4.57
CA ASN A 234 4.09 4.66 -5.73
C ASN A 234 2.75 3.91 -5.81
N MET A 235 2.16 3.53 -4.67
CA MET A 235 0.89 2.81 -4.64
C MET A 235 -0.26 3.68 -5.17
N LEU A 236 -0.25 4.98 -4.85
CA LEU A 236 -1.22 5.96 -5.35
C LEU A 236 -0.51 7.09 -6.09
N THR A 237 -1.12 7.59 -7.15
CA THR A 237 -0.68 8.86 -7.76
C THR A 237 -1.08 10.04 -6.89
N SER A 238 -0.44 11.18 -7.12
CA SER A 238 -0.77 12.41 -6.38
C SER A 238 -2.23 12.83 -6.55
N GLU A 239 -2.79 12.66 -7.75
CA GLU A 239 -4.18 12.98 -8.08
C GLU A 239 -5.17 12.05 -7.39
N GLU A 240 -4.82 10.76 -7.26
CA GLU A 240 -5.65 9.78 -6.56
C GLU A 240 -5.72 10.08 -5.06
N CYS A 241 -4.58 10.44 -4.45
CA CYS A 241 -4.52 10.92 -3.08
C CYS A 241 -5.43 12.12 -2.86
N ASP A 242 -5.33 13.15 -3.70
CA ASP A 242 -6.13 14.37 -3.58
C ASP A 242 -7.63 14.09 -3.82
N ALA A 243 -7.96 13.19 -4.75
CA ALA A 243 -9.34 12.75 -5.00
C ALA A 243 -9.96 12.01 -3.82
N LEU A 244 -9.18 11.17 -3.12
CA LEU A 244 -9.63 10.48 -1.90
C LEU A 244 -9.87 11.48 -0.76
N ILE A 245 -8.95 12.42 -0.54
CA ILE A 245 -9.09 13.49 0.46
C ILE A 245 -10.36 14.32 0.16
N GLY A 246 -10.53 14.77 -1.09
CA GLY A 246 -11.70 15.54 -1.51
C GLY A 246 -13.01 14.76 -1.39
N THR A 247 -12.98 13.43 -1.56
CA THR A 247 -14.16 12.58 -1.33
C THR A 247 -14.55 12.51 0.14
N ALA A 248 -13.60 12.60 1.07
CA ALA A 248 -13.84 12.55 2.51
C ALA A 248 -14.17 13.91 3.14
N GLU A 249 -13.89 15.01 2.44
CA GLU A 249 -14.07 16.35 2.94
C GLU A 249 -15.51 16.62 3.44
N GLY A 250 -15.62 17.23 4.62
CA GLY A 250 -16.89 17.55 5.27
C GLY A 250 -17.65 16.35 5.85
N LYS A 251 -17.08 15.13 5.84
CA LYS A 251 -17.76 13.90 6.29
C LYS A 251 -17.17 13.27 7.55
N TYR A 252 -16.02 13.75 8.02
CA TYR A 252 -15.36 13.23 9.20
C TYR A 252 -16.17 13.41 10.48
N ASP A 253 -16.13 12.42 11.36
CA ASP A 253 -16.59 12.49 12.74
C ASP A 253 -15.41 12.25 13.69
N ARG A 254 -15.45 12.86 14.87
CA ARG A 254 -14.46 12.59 15.92
C ARG A 254 -14.57 11.11 16.32
N VAL A 255 -13.45 10.40 16.33
CA VAL A 255 -13.41 9.04 16.90
C VAL A 255 -13.61 9.14 18.41
N ASP A 256 -14.56 8.37 18.92
CA ASP A 256 -14.80 8.17 20.35
C ASP A 256 -14.95 6.67 20.62
N ASP A 257 -13.88 6.09 21.15
CA ASP A 257 -13.75 4.68 21.51
C ASP A 257 -13.83 4.46 23.04
N THR A 258 -14.12 5.52 23.81
CA THR A 258 -14.19 5.49 25.28
C THR A 258 -15.51 4.91 25.80
N THR A 259 -16.50 4.77 24.92
CA THR A 259 -17.86 4.31 25.26
C THR A 259 -17.90 2.84 25.69
N GLY A 260 -16.84 2.07 25.47
CA GLY A 260 -16.80 0.62 25.69
C GLY A 260 -17.59 -0.18 24.65
N ILE A 261 -18.05 0.45 23.57
CA ILE A 261 -18.88 -0.17 22.53
C ILE A 261 -18.07 -0.33 21.24
N ASN A 262 -17.98 -1.56 20.76
CA ASN A 262 -17.34 -1.85 19.46
C ASN A 262 -18.27 -1.48 18.31
N ASN A 263 -17.76 -0.69 17.35
CA ASN A 263 -18.39 -0.49 16.06
C ASN A 263 -17.65 -1.31 14.99
N TYR A 264 -18.05 -2.59 14.87
CA TYR A 264 -17.49 -3.50 13.87
C TYR A 264 -17.82 -3.12 12.41
N LEU A 265 -18.77 -2.20 12.19
CA LEU A 265 -19.14 -1.76 10.84
C LEU A 265 -18.07 -0.83 10.28
N ASP A 266 -17.62 0.12 11.10
CA ASP A 266 -16.61 1.10 10.72
C ASP A 266 -15.18 0.69 11.10
N ASN A 267 -14.96 -0.54 11.60
CA ASN A 267 -13.69 -1.01 12.16
C ASN A 267 -13.15 -0.08 13.27
N THR A 268 -14.04 0.37 14.16
CA THR A 268 -13.66 1.12 15.37
C THR A 268 -13.91 0.24 16.57
N MET A 269 -12.85 -0.29 17.17
CA MET A 269 -12.94 -1.08 18.39
C MET A 269 -12.91 -0.15 19.60
N ALA A 270 -13.63 -0.52 20.65
CA ALA A 270 -13.57 0.15 21.93
C ALA A 270 -12.16 0.03 22.52
N SER A 271 -11.75 1.05 23.25
CA SER A 271 -10.46 1.04 23.92
C SER A 271 -10.36 -0.16 24.88
N THR A 272 -9.25 -0.89 24.79
CA THR A 272 -8.92 -1.99 25.71
C THR A 272 -8.28 -1.51 27.02
N GLU A 273 -8.03 -0.21 27.16
CA GLU A 273 -7.48 0.40 28.37
C GLU A 273 -8.49 0.30 29.52
N ALA A 274 -8.04 -0.21 30.67
CA ALA A 274 -8.88 -0.51 31.84
C ALA A 274 -9.62 0.70 32.44
N ASN A 275 -9.28 1.92 32.02
CA ASN A 275 -9.72 3.17 32.61
C ASN A 275 -10.66 3.99 31.70
N GLY A 276 -10.98 3.49 30.50
CA GLY A 276 -11.75 4.26 29.51
C GLY A 276 -10.96 5.39 28.83
N GLU A 277 -9.63 5.31 28.84
CA GLU A 277 -8.77 6.22 28.09
C GLU A 277 -8.92 5.95 26.57
N PRO A 278 -9.01 6.99 25.73
CA PRO A 278 -9.17 6.82 24.29
C PRO A 278 -7.92 6.22 23.65
N SER A 279 -8.08 5.24 22.77
CA SER A 279 -6.97 4.76 21.94
C SER A 279 -6.71 5.72 20.78
N ALA A 280 -7.77 6.29 20.21
CA ALA A 280 -7.67 7.35 19.21
C ALA A 280 -7.83 8.75 19.84
N VAL A 281 -6.71 9.46 20.01
CA VAL A 281 -6.69 10.82 20.58
C VAL A 281 -6.80 11.84 19.44
N ASN A 282 -7.84 12.67 19.46
CA ASN A 282 -8.08 13.76 18.49
C ASN A 282 -8.10 13.36 17.00
N VAL A 283 -8.30 12.08 16.68
CA VAL A 283 -8.41 11.62 15.30
C VAL A 283 -9.83 11.80 14.80
N ASP A 284 -10.00 12.39 13.62
CA ASP A 284 -11.29 12.45 12.92
C ASP A 284 -11.32 11.36 11.84
N ARG A 285 -12.44 10.62 11.72
CA ARG A 285 -12.57 9.44 10.85
C ARG A 285 -13.85 9.47 10.01
N VAL A 286 -13.79 8.90 8.81
CA VAL A 286 -14.97 8.54 8.02
C VAL A 286 -14.73 7.28 7.19
N THR A 287 -15.68 6.34 7.23
CA THR A 287 -15.72 5.22 6.28
C THR A 287 -16.45 5.64 5.01
N LEU A 288 -15.80 5.49 3.86
CA LEU A 288 -16.35 5.78 2.55
C LEU A 288 -17.00 4.54 1.94
N TRP A 289 -18.28 4.30 2.27
CA TRP A 289 -19.09 3.18 1.80
C TRP A 289 -19.38 3.30 0.30
N LYS A 290 -18.53 2.68 -0.52
CA LYS A 290 -18.58 2.76 -1.98
C LYS A 290 -18.69 1.38 -2.62
N GLY A 291 -18.09 0.36 -2.01
CA GLY A 291 -18.11 -1.04 -2.43
C GLY A 291 -17.99 -1.23 -3.95
N GLY A 292 -18.77 -2.15 -4.51
CA GLY A 292 -18.74 -2.46 -5.95
C GLY A 292 -19.28 -1.36 -6.87
N ILE A 293 -19.95 -0.34 -6.32
CA ILE A 293 -20.44 0.84 -7.06
C ILE A 293 -19.48 2.03 -6.99
N ALA A 294 -18.26 1.79 -6.51
CA ALA A 294 -17.19 2.76 -6.46
C ALA A 294 -16.97 3.50 -7.80
N GLY A 295 -16.58 4.77 -7.69
CA GLY A 295 -16.13 5.56 -8.83
C GLY A 295 -14.80 5.04 -9.38
N LYS A 296 -14.43 5.50 -10.59
CA LYS A 296 -13.23 5.04 -11.31
C LYS A 296 -11.97 5.01 -10.44
N VAL A 297 -11.68 6.10 -9.70
CA VAL A 297 -10.50 6.22 -8.83
C VAL A 297 -10.40 5.06 -7.83
N ILE A 298 -11.45 4.79 -7.05
CA ILE A 298 -11.42 3.71 -6.04
C ILE A 298 -11.29 2.33 -6.71
N LYS A 299 -11.92 2.12 -7.88
CA LYS A 299 -11.80 0.85 -8.61
C LYS A 299 -10.40 0.62 -9.15
N ASP A 300 -9.79 1.65 -9.75
CA ASP A 300 -8.43 1.57 -10.27
C ASP A 300 -7.43 1.31 -9.14
N VAL A 301 -7.63 1.96 -7.99
CA VAL A 301 -6.81 1.72 -6.79
C VAL A 301 -7.00 0.30 -6.28
N ASP A 302 -8.23 -0.21 -6.16
CA ASP A 302 -8.48 -1.58 -5.69
C ASP A 302 -7.90 -2.64 -6.62
N GLU A 303 -8.02 -2.42 -7.92
CA GLU A 303 -7.40 -3.28 -8.93
C GLU A 303 -5.87 -3.24 -8.82
N ARG A 304 -5.26 -2.06 -8.63
CA ARG A 304 -3.82 -1.94 -8.43
C ARG A 304 -3.36 -2.62 -7.15
N ILE A 305 -4.06 -2.42 -6.03
CA ILE A 305 -3.77 -3.09 -4.76
C ILE A 305 -3.82 -4.60 -4.99
N SER A 306 -4.86 -5.10 -5.68
CA SER A 306 -5.00 -6.53 -5.95
C SER A 306 -3.89 -7.08 -6.84
N GLN A 307 -3.51 -6.37 -7.90
CA GLN A 307 -2.43 -6.78 -8.80
C GLN A 307 -1.08 -6.82 -8.09
N VAL A 308 -0.80 -5.86 -7.22
CA VAL A 308 0.49 -5.74 -6.54
C VAL A 308 0.57 -6.70 -5.35
N THR A 309 -0.47 -6.78 -4.52
CA THR A 309 -0.45 -7.60 -3.29
C THR A 309 -0.91 -9.03 -3.49
N GLY A 310 -1.60 -9.33 -4.59
CA GLY A 310 -2.27 -10.62 -4.83
C GLY A 310 -3.57 -10.81 -4.03
N PHE A 311 -3.95 -9.88 -3.16
CA PHE A 311 -5.20 -10.00 -2.41
C PHE A 311 -6.42 -9.76 -3.33
N PRO A 312 -7.48 -10.59 -3.26
CA PRO A 312 -8.63 -10.42 -4.14
C PRO A 312 -9.51 -9.22 -3.70
N PRO A 313 -10.07 -8.42 -4.63
CA PRO A 313 -10.84 -7.22 -4.29
C PRO A 313 -12.12 -7.48 -3.49
N GLU A 314 -12.63 -8.70 -3.49
CA GLU A 314 -13.78 -9.12 -2.70
C GLU A 314 -13.49 -9.25 -1.20
N HIS A 315 -12.24 -9.36 -0.81
CA HIS A 315 -11.82 -9.42 0.60
C HIS A 315 -11.59 -8.03 1.20
N PHE A 316 -11.61 -7.00 0.37
CA PHE A 316 -11.32 -5.64 0.80
C PHE A 316 -12.47 -4.98 1.54
N SER A 317 -12.13 -4.20 2.57
CA SER A 317 -13.02 -3.20 3.15
C SER A 317 -13.18 -1.99 2.23
N ASP A 318 -14.22 -1.20 2.51
CA ASP A 318 -14.25 0.19 2.06
C ASP A 318 -13.12 1.00 2.72
N PHE A 319 -12.77 2.16 2.13
CA PHE A 319 -11.73 3.02 2.68
C PHE A 319 -12.18 3.68 3.99
N GLN A 320 -11.38 3.52 5.04
CA GLN A 320 -11.49 4.28 6.26
C GLN A 320 -10.50 5.44 6.22
N MET A 321 -11.01 6.67 6.13
CA MET A 321 -10.22 7.88 6.03
C MET A 321 -10.00 8.45 7.43
N ASN A 322 -8.76 8.61 7.85
CA ASN A 322 -8.37 9.24 9.10
C ASN A 322 -7.68 10.59 8.81
N LYS A 323 -8.06 11.60 9.58
CA LYS A 323 -7.46 12.93 9.58
C LYS A 323 -6.87 13.18 10.96
N HIS A 324 -5.57 13.45 10.97
CA HIS A 324 -4.81 13.80 12.15
C HIS A 324 -4.40 15.27 12.06
N VAL A 325 -4.64 16.00 13.14
CA VAL A 325 -4.18 17.37 13.34
C VAL A 325 -3.20 17.42 14.51
N LYS A 326 -2.61 18.59 14.81
CA LYS A 326 -1.74 18.75 15.99
C LYS A 326 -2.34 18.13 17.26
N GLY A 327 -1.54 17.31 17.94
CA GLY A 327 -1.92 16.59 19.15
C GLY A 327 -2.77 15.35 18.91
N SER A 328 -2.99 14.96 17.65
CA SER A 328 -3.66 13.71 17.32
C SER A 328 -2.67 12.54 17.37
N ALA A 329 -3.12 11.41 17.89
CA ALA A 329 -2.37 10.17 17.95
C ALA A 329 -3.33 8.98 17.93
N HIS A 330 -2.83 7.83 17.50
CA HIS A 330 -3.50 6.56 17.70
C HIS A 330 -2.57 5.70 18.55
N LEU A 331 -2.90 5.53 19.82
CA LEU A 331 -2.11 4.80 20.80
C LEU A 331 -1.93 3.32 20.37
N PRO A 332 -0.98 2.59 21.00
CA PRO A 332 -0.71 1.20 20.65
C PRO A 332 -1.98 0.33 20.64
N HIS A 333 -2.27 -0.23 19.48
CA HIS A 333 -3.47 -1.04 19.24
C HIS A 333 -3.16 -2.16 18.26
N PHE A 334 -4.16 -3.02 18.07
CA PHE A 334 -4.18 -4.05 17.04
C PHE A 334 -5.28 -3.75 16.04
N ASP A 335 -5.01 -3.95 14.75
CA ASP A 335 -6.01 -3.81 13.69
C ASP A 335 -6.88 -5.08 13.62
N VAL A 336 -7.72 -5.28 14.65
CA VAL A 336 -8.63 -6.43 14.77
C VAL A 336 -10.08 -6.04 14.60
N ASN A 337 -10.83 -6.93 13.96
CA ASN A 337 -12.29 -6.87 13.93
C ASN A 337 -12.84 -8.30 13.90
N GLU A 338 -13.29 -8.78 15.06
CA GLU A 338 -13.77 -10.16 15.24
C GLU A 338 -14.96 -10.50 14.32
N ALA A 339 -15.75 -9.51 13.90
CA ALA A 339 -16.88 -9.71 13.01
C ALA A 339 -16.47 -10.00 11.56
N ASN A 340 -15.29 -9.53 11.14
CA ASN A 340 -14.84 -9.60 9.75
C ASN A 340 -13.56 -10.42 9.55
N GLY A 341 -12.78 -10.67 10.60
CA GLY A 341 -11.52 -11.42 10.55
C GLY A 341 -10.46 -10.72 9.68
N VAL A 342 -9.87 -9.64 10.19
CA VAL A 342 -8.84 -8.88 9.47
C VAL A 342 -7.54 -9.68 9.40
N MET A 343 -7.10 -10.05 8.20
CA MET A 343 -5.83 -10.77 7.96
C MET A 343 -4.66 -9.83 7.70
N ALA A 344 -4.92 -8.68 7.07
CA ALA A 344 -3.89 -7.69 6.75
C ALA A 344 -4.49 -6.28 6.74
N THR A 345 -3.67 -5.30 7.05
CA THR A 345 -4.01 -3.89 6.96
C THR A 345 -3.13 -3.23 5.92
N ILE A 346 -3.75 -2.43 5.05
CA ILE A 346 -3.09 -1.57 4.08
C ILE A 346 -3.33 -0.12 4.53
N THR A 347 -2.25 0.56 4.90
CA THR A 347 -2.27 1.96 5.34
C THR A 347 -1.67 2.83 4.25
N LEU A 348 -2.47 3.71 3.64
CA LEU A 348 -2.05 4.60 2.55
C LEU A 348 -1.88 6.02 3.09
N PHE A 349 -0.70 6.59 2.89
CA PHE A 349 -0.44 7.99 3.23
C PHE A 349 -0.85 8.89 2.05
N LEU A 350 -1.77 9.82 2.29
CA LEU A 350 -2.35 10.65 1.23
C LEU A 350 -1.67 12.01 1.06
N ASN A 351 -0.75 12.34 1.96
CA ASN A 351 0.10 13.52 1.88
C ASN A 351 1.42 13.30 2.62
N ASP A 352 2.41 14.12 2.29
CA ASP A 352 3.66 14.16 3.02
C ASP A 352 3.48 14.85 4.37
N VAL A 353 4.22 14.37 5.37
CA VAL A 353 4.41 15.03 6.66
C VAL A 353 5.89 15.36 6.78
N GLU A 354 6.20 16.60 7.16
CA GLU A 354 7.59 17.06 7.32
C GLU A 354 8.31 16.25 8.41
N ASP A 355 9.59 15.96 8.18
CA ASP A 355 10.38 15.19 9.13
C ASP A 355 10.55 15.99 10.44
N GLY A 356 10.14 15.37 11.56
CA GLY A 356 10.14 15.98 12.88
C GLY A 356 8.78 16.53 13.33
N ASP A 357 7.79 16.61 12.44
CA ASP A 357 6.42 17.01 12.79
C ASP A 357 5.58 15.85 13.39
N GLY A 358 6.17 14.67 13.55
CA GLY A 358 5.54 13.50 14.13
C GLY A 358 4.55 12.80 13.19
N GLY A 359 3.61 12.02 13.73
CA GLY A 359 2.61 11.33 12.93
C GLY A 359 3.10 10.04 12.25
N GLU A 360 4.28 9.54 12.59
CA GLU A 360 4.83 8.30 12.05
C GLU A 360 3.99 7.08 12.45
N LEU A 361 3.97 6.05 11.59
CA LEU A 361 3.44 4.73 11.95
C LEU A 361 4.56 3.91 12.58
N PHE A 362 4.35 3.43 13.80
CA PHE A 362 5.39 2.80 14.59
C PHE A 362 5.01 1.38 15.00
N TYR A 363 5.95 0.46 14.85
CA TYR A 363 5.86 -0.92 15.31
C TYR A 363 6.91 -1.14 16.41
N PRO A 364 6.48 -1.16 17.69
CA PRO A 364 7.41 -1.15 18.83
C PRO A 364 8.16 -2.46 19.03
N ASN A 365 7.59 -3.60 18.63
CA ASN A 365 8.11 -4.92 19.02
C ASN A 365 8.10 -5.93 17.85
N PRO A 366 8.84 -5.69 16.75
CA PRO A 366 9.07 -6.74 15.77
C PRO A 366 9.87 -7.89 16.41
N LEU A 367 9.52 -9.13 16.07
CA LEU A 367 10.14 -10.37 16.55
C LEU A 367 11.16 -10.95 15.55
N ASP A 368 11.66 -10.12 14.63
CA ASP A 368 12.75 -10.46 13.69
C ASP A 368 14.15 -10.37 14.30
N GLY A 369 14.24 -10.00 15.58
CA GLY A 369 15.51 -9.73 16.27
C GLY A 369 16.09 -8.34 15.98
N GLY A 370 15.39 -7.51 15.20
CA GLY A 370 15.75 -6.14 14.88
C GLY A 370 15.26 -5.11 15.91
N THR A 371 15.59 -3.85 15.67
CA THR A 371 15.07 -2.71 16.45
C THR A 371 13.65 -2.33 15.98
N PRO A 372 12.89 -1.57 16.79
CA PRO A 372 11.56 -1.08 16.41
C PRO A 372 11.54 -0.41 15.04
N VAL A 373 10.39 -0.44 14.35
CA VAL A 373 10.23 0.12 13.01
C VAL A 373 9.41 1.39 13.06
N MET A 374 9.91 2.46 12.45
CA MET A 374 9.24 3.75 12.30
C MET A 374 9.06 4.06 10.82
N VAL A 375 7.83 4.25 10.38
CA VAL A 375 7.50 4.60 9.00
C VAL A 375 7.00 6.04 8.93
N ARG A 376 7.72 6.87 8.18
CA ARG A 376 7.37 8.27 7.93
C ARG A 376 6.27 8.39 6.87
N PRO A 377 5.28 9.28 7.06
CA PRO A 377 4.24 9.50 6.06
C PRO A 377 4.82 10.16 4.80
N ARG A 378 4.67 9.49 3.66
CA ARG A 378 5.03 9.98 2.33
C ARG A 378 3.86 9.82 1.37
N LYS A 379 3.53 10.85 0.61
CA LYS A 379 2.36 10.85 -0.28
C LYS A 379 2.45 9.69 -1.27
N GLY A 380 1.40 8.89 -1.33
CA GLY A 380 1.30 7.74 -2.25
C GLY A 380 1.97 6.45 -1.77
N LEU A 381 2.68 6.48 -0.63
CA LEU A 381 3.26 5.30 0.01
C LEU A 381 2.18 4.48 0.71
N ALA A 382 2.23 3.15 0.55
CA ALA A 382 1.44 2.21 1.33
C ALA A 382 2.32 1.42 2.30
N VAL A 383 1.80 1.14 3.49
CA VAL A 383 2.36 0.17 4.43
C VAL A 383 1.38 -0.99 4.53
N VAL A 384 1.86 -2.20 4.28
CA VAL A 384 1.09 -3.42 4.46
C VAL A 384 1.67 -4.19 5.63
N HIS A 385 0.83 -4.53 6.60
CA HIS A 385 1.19 -5.49 7.64
C HIS A 385 0.18 -6.63 7.70
N HIS A 386 0.68 -7.84 7.94
CA HIS A 386 -0.16 -9.02 8.12
C HIS A 386 -0.53 -9.16 9.60
N ASN A 387 -1.83 -9.10 9.90
CA ASN A 387 -2.39 -9.27 11.24
C ASN A 387 -2.39 -10.73 11.72
N THR A 388 -2.28 -11.68 10.79
CA THR A 388 -2.26 -13.11 11.07
C THR A 388 -1.06 -13.80 10.43
N ASP A 389 -0.61 -14.90 11.03
CA ASP A 389 0.37 -15.79 10.44
C ASP A 389 -0.19 -16.63 9.27
N GLU A 390 0.64 -17.51 8.70
CA GLU A 390 0.28 -18.43 7.62
C GLU A 390 -0.84 -19.43 7.97
N ASN A 391 -1.11 -19.63 9.27
CA ASN A 391 -2.17 -20.49 9.78
C ASN A 391 -3.42 -19.68 10.20
N TYR A 392 -3.49 -18.40 9.84
CA TYR A 392 -4.54 -17.46 10.22
C TYR A 392 -4.68 -17.24 11.73
N VAL A 393 -3.60 -17.46 12.49
CA VAL A 393 -3.55 -17.15 13.91
C VAL A 393 -3.12 -15.71 14.08
N PHE A 394 -3.84 -14.97 14.92
CA PHE A 394 -3.54 -13.57 15.20
C PHE A 394 -2.13 -13.38 15.76
N ASP A 395 -1.35 -12.51 15.11
CA ASP A 395 0.02 -12.19 15.49
C ASP A 395 0.05 -10.97 16.41
N LYS A 396 0.47 -11.15 17.66
CA LYS A 396 0.55 -10.07 18.67
C LYS A 396 1.73 -9.13 18.47
N SER A 397 2.66 -9.46 17.58
CA SER A 397 3.77 -8.57 17.23
C SER A 397 3.33 -7.46 16.26
N THR A 398 2.11 -7.55 15.72
CA THR A 398 1.48 -6.56 14.82
C THR A 398 0.98 -5.30 15.54
N ILE A 399 1.23 -5.22 16.86
CA ILE A 399 0.95 -4.02 17.63
C ILE A 399 1.57 -2.82 16.93
N ASN A 400 0.75 -1.80 16.69
CA ASN A 400 1.18 -0.60 16.00
C ASN A 400 0.54 0.64 16.62
N GLU A 401 1.18 1.78 16.42
CA GLU A 401 0.68 3.07 16.84
C GLU A 401 0.94 4.13 15.78
N GLU A 402 0.09 5.16 15.74
CA GLU A 402 0.35 6.37 14.97
C GLU A 402 0.78 7.46 15.95
N LEU A 403 2.05 7.84 15.88
CA LEU A 403 2.67 8.78 16.82
C LEU A 403 2.00 10.16 16.76
N VAL A 404 2.21 10.93 17.83
CA VAL A 404 1.59 12.26 17.98
C VAL A 404 2.05 13.19 16.86
N VAL A 405 1.10 13.84 16.18
CA VAL A 405 1.42 14.97 15.28
C VAL A 405 1.79 16.18 16.14
N THR A 406 3.04 16.63 16.07
CA THR A 406 3.59 17.74 16.86
C THR A 406 3.56 19.07 16.10
N GLY A 407 3.68 19.00 14.78
CA GLY A 407 3.72 20.15 13.87
C GLY A 407 2.48 21.04 13.98
N SER A 408 2.70 22.36 14.03
CA SER A 408 1.63 23.32 14.40
C SER A 408 0.58 23.56 13.31
N SER A 409 0.99 23.49 12.04
CA SER A 409 0.13 23.61 10.86
C SER A 409 -0.06 22.27 10.13
N THR A 410 0.44 21.19 10.73
CA THR A 410 0.59 19.90 10.08
C THR A 410 -0.70 19.12 10.16
N VAL A 411 -1.10 18.57 9.01
CA VAL A 411 -2.26 17.69 8.88
C VAL A 411 -1.80 16.44 8.17
N LYS A 412 -2.14 15.28 8.72
CA LYS A 412 -1.87 13.96 8.12
C LYS A 412 -3.19 13.31 7.74
N TYR A 413 -3.31 12.92 6.47
CA TYR A 413 -4.42 12.15 5.94
C TYR A 413 -3.96 10.73 5.64
N VAL A 414 -4.73 9.76 6.13
CA VAL A 414 -4.48 8.33 5.95
C VAL A 414 -5.74 7.68 5.41
N ALA A 415 -5.60 6.82 4.41
CA ALA A 415 -6.66 5.87 4.04
C ALA A 415 -6.24 4.47 4.50
N LYS A 416 -6.98 3.90 5.46
CA LYS A 416 -6.84 2.50 5.85
C LYS A 416 -7.79 1.63 5.02
N LYS A 417 -7.29 0.47 4.63
CA LYS A 417 -8.04 -0.59 3.98
C LYS A 417 -7.70 -1.92 4.63
N TYR A 418 -8.73 -2.66 5.02
CA TYR A 418 -8.59 -3.95 5.69
C TYR A 418 -8.82 -5.08 4.70
N VAL A 419 -8.00 -6.11 4.78
CA VAL A 419 -8.15 -7.35 4.02
C VAL A 419 -8.76 -8.40 4.95
N TYR A 420 -9.98 -8.82 4.64
CA TYR A 420 -10.72 -9.80 5.44
C TYR A 420 -10.41 -11.23 5.02
N LEU A 421 -10.52 -12.16 5.96
CA LEU A 421 -10.35 -13.61 5.71
C LEU A 421 -11.40 -14.13 4.74
N ASN A 422 -12.64 -13.66 4.86
CA ASN A 422 -13.75 -14.05 4.02
C ASN A 422 -14.14 -12.93 3.06
N PRO A 423 -14.59 -13.26 1.84
CA PRO A 423 -15.07 -12.26 0.91
C PRO A 423 -16.30 -11.55 1.48
N GLN A 424 -16.39 -10.24 1.27
CA GLN A 424 -17.53 -9.48 1.75
C GLN A 424 -18.82 -9.85 1.00
N PRO A 425 -19.94 -10.05 1.70
CA PRO A 425 -21.21 -10.37 1.07
C PRO A 425 -21.77 -9.17 0.30
N ASN A 426 -22.61 -9.44 -0.70
CA ASN A 426 -23.26 -8.41 -1.53
C ASN A 426 -24.08 -7.39 -0.72
N ALA A 427 -24.59 -7.77 0.45
CA ALA A 427 -25.26 -6.85 1.36
C ALA A 427 -24.33 -5.68 1.74
N MET A 428 -23.06 -5.99 2.02
CA MET A 428 -22.04 -5.02 2.40
C MET A 428 -21.41 -4.36 1.18
N ARG A 429 -21.11 -5.11 0.12
CA ARG A 429 -20.43 -4.55 -1.08
C ARG A 429 -21.34 -3.76 -2.01
N VAL A 430 -22.65 -3.97 -1.98
CA VAL A 430 -23.57 -3.37 -2.96
C VAL A 430 -24.69 -2.62 -2.27
N VAL A 431 -25.46 -3.29 -1.41
CA VAL A 431 -26.69 -2.70 -0.85
C VAL A 431 -26.37 -1.55 0.11
N LEU A 432 -25.40 -1.73 1.00
CA LEU A 432 -25.03 -0.70 1.96
C LEU A 432 -24.41 0.55 1.28
N PRO A 433 -23.49 0.41 0.31
CA PRO A 433 -23.05 1.53 -0.53
C PRO A 433 -24.19 2.24 -1.28
N LEU A 434 -25.18 1.51 -1.81
CA LEU A 434 -26.35 2.13 -2.45
C LEU A 434 -27.15 2.99 -1.46
N ILE A 435 -27.26 2.55 -0.21
CA ILE A 435 -27.89 3.32 0.87
C ILE A 435 -27.06 4.57 1.24
N ALA A 436 -25.73 4.46 1.23
CA ALA A 436 -24.81 5.55 1.56
C ALA A 436 -24.61 6.55 0.39
N LEU A 437 -24.93 6.15 -0.85
CA LEU A 437 -24.70 6.96 -2.06
C LEU A 437 -25.32 8.36 -2.00
N PRO A 438 -26.59 8.56 -1.58
CA PRO A 438 -27.20 9.89 -1.47
C PRO A 438 -26.50 10.80 -0.44
N PHE A 439 -25.74 10.21 0.48
CA PHE A 439 -24.98 10.89 1.53
C PHE A 439 -23.50 10.98 1.18
N GLY A 440 -23.17 10.90 -0.11
CA GLY A 440 -21.80 11.01 -0.61
C GLY A 440 -20.89 9.83 -0.22
N GLY A 441 -21.44 8.70 0.22
CA GLY A 441 -20.70 7.53 0.71
C GLY A 441 -20.55 7.46 2.23
N LYS A 442 -21.05 8.43 3.00
CA LYS A 442 -21.12 8.32 4.48
C LYS A 442 -22.41 7.60 4.87
N LEU A 443 -22.32 6.55 5.66
CA LEU A 443 -23.50 5.83 6.11
C LEU A 443 -24.23 6.62 7.23
N PRO A 444 -25.57 6.73 7.21
CA PRO A 444 -26.31 7.33 8.33
C PRO A 444 -26.11 6.54 9.63
N GLY A 445 -25.87 7.23 10.74
CA GLY A 445 -25.53 6.59 12.03
C GLY A 445 -26.56 5.59 12.57
N ILE A 446 -27.83 5.68 12.15
CA ILE A 446 -28.87 4.71 12.49
C ILE A 446 -28.50 3.27 12.11
N PHE A 447 -27.72 3.08 11.04
CA PHE A 447 -27.28 1.75 10.61
C PHE A 447 -26.19 1.20 11.53
N SER A 448 -25.23 2.02 11.95
CA SER A 448 -24.23 1.62 12.95
C SER A 448 -24.90 1.31 14.29
N THR A 449 -25.86 2.12 14.73
CA THR A 449 -26.65 1.86 15.95
C THR A 449 -27.45 0.56 15.85
N LEU A 450 -28.11 0.30 14.71
CA LEU A 450 -28.83 -0.95 14.48
C LEU A 450 -27.89 -2.15 14.49
N TYR A 451 -26.72 -2.03 13.88
CA TYR A 451 -25.73 -3.09 13.82
C TYR A 451 -25.24 -3.47 15.22
N ILE A 452 -24.84 -2.47 16.01
CA ILE A 452 -24.43 -2.63 17.41
C ILE A 452 -25.56 -3.30 18.21
N ALA A 453 -26.79 -2.80 18.12
CA ALA A 453 -27.92 -3.36 18.86
C ALA A 453 -28.24 -4.83 18.49
N LEU A 454 -28.02 -5.23 17.24
CA LEU A 454 -28.18 -6.62 16.82
C LEU A 454 -27.06 -7.52 17.35
N ILE A 455 -25.82 -7.03 17.35
CA ILE A 455 -24.67 -7.76 17.89
C ILE A 455 -24.80 -7.92 19.41
N ASP A 456 -25.11 -6.85 20.14
CA ASP A 456 -25.29 -6.89 21.60
C ASP A 456 -26.39 -7.88 22.01
N LYS A 457 -27.44 -7.99 21.21
CA LYS A 457 -28.59 -8.83 21.52
C LYS A 457 -28.40 -10.30 21.13
N PHE A 458 -27.73 -10.58 20.01
CA PHE A 458 -27.69 -11.92 19.41
C PHE A 458 -26.27 -12.51 19.32
N GLY A 459 -25.25 -11.78 19.77
CA GLY A 459 -23.84 -12.11 19.55
C GLY A 459 -23.36 -11.69 18.16
N VAL A 460 -22.04 -11.69 17.98
CA VAL A 460 -21.39 -11.20 16.75
C VAL A 460 -21.91 -11.94 15.52
N GLU A 461 -21.71 -13.25 15.43
CA GLU A 461 -22.04 -14.04 14.23
C GLU A 461 -23.53 -13.92 13.80
N THR A 462 -24.45 -14.08 14.76
CA THR A 462 -25.89 -14.03 14.48
C THR A 462 -26.36 -12.59 14.24
N GLY A 463 -25.85 -11.62 15.00
CA GLY A 463 -26.17 -10.21 14.85
C GLY A 463 -25.77 -9.66 13.48
N VAL A 464 -24.56 -9.98 13.02
CA VAL A 464 -24.09 -9.64 11.66
C VAL A 464 -25.01 -10.24 10.60
N THR A 465 -25.33 -11.53 10.73
CA THR A 465 -26.23 -12.21 9.79
C THR A 465 -27.62 -11.56 9.73
N TYR A 466 -28.18 -11.17 10.87
CA TYR A 466 -29.47 -10.47 10.93
C TYR A 466 -29.41 -9.09 10.31
N PHE A 467 -28.35 -8.32 10.56
CA PHE A 467 -28.17 -7.01 9.95
C PHE A 467 -28.12 -7.10 8.43
N GLN A 468 -27.36 -8.05 7.88
CA GLN A 468 -27.29 -8.29 6.44
C GLN A 468 -28.68 -8.60 5.86
N LYS A 469 -29.47 -9.46 6.52
CA LYS A 469 -30.84 -9.75 6.10
C LYS A 469 -31.73 -8.50 6.13
N VAL A 470 -31.61 -7.67 7.16
CA VAL A 470 -32.38 -6.42 7.27
C VAL A 470 -32.02 -5.47 6.13
N ILE A 471 -30.73 -5.26 5.86
CA ILE A 471 -30.27 -4.40 4.76
C ILE A 471 -30.78 -4.91 3.41
N VAL A 472 -30.69 -6.21 3.14
CA VAL A 472 -31.14 -6.79 1.86
C VAL A 472 -32.65 -6.65 1.66
N MET A 473 -33.43 -6.75 2.74
CA MET A 473 -34.89 -6.63 2.69
C MET A 473 -35.39 -5.18 2.61
N LEU A 474 -34.58 -4.20 3.03
CA LEU A 474 -34.99 -2.80 3.11
C LEU A 474 -35.32 -2.17 1.74
N PRO A 475 -34.51 -2.34 0.67
CA PRO A 475 -34.88 -1.92 -0.67
C PRO A 475 -36.16 -2.57 -1.19
N VAL A 476 -36.36 -3.87 -0.91
CA VAL A 476 -37.57 -4.60 -1.31
C VAL A 476 -38.80 -3.99 -0.63
N PHE A 477 -38.70 -3.70 0.67
CA PHE A 477 -39.78 -3.07 1.41
C PHE A 477 -40.09 -1.66 0.88
N LEU A 478 -39.07 -0.85 0.59
CA LEU A 478 -39.25 0.48 -0.01
C LEU A 478 -39.96 0.41 -1.37
N LEU A 479 -39.58 -0.56 -2.23
CA LEU A 479 -40.25 -0.78 -3.52
C LEU A 479 -41.72 -1.18 -3.34
N LEU A 480 -42.03 -2.02 -2.35
CA LEU A 480 -43.42 -2.40 -2.05
C LEU A 480 -44.24 -1.21 -1.54
N VAL A 481 -43.67 -0.37 -0.67
CA VAL A 481 -44.33 0.86 -0.19
C VAL A 481 -44.57 1.84 -1.34
N LEU A 482 -43.59 2.04 -2.22
CA LEU A 482 -43.74 2.88 -3.41
C LEU A 482 -44.80 2.33 -4.37
N ALA A 483 -44.80 1.02 -4.62
CA ALA A 483 -45.81 0.37 -5.46
C ALA A 483 -47.22 0.53 -4.86
N SER A 484 -47.36 0.38 -3.54
CA SER A 484 -48.62 0.63 -2.83
C SER A 484 -49.07 2.08 -2.98
N ALA A 485 -48.18 3.05 -2.76
CA ALA A 485 -48.49 4.47 -2.89
C ALA A 485 -48.88 4.87 -4.33
N VAL A 486 -48.21 4.30 -5.34
CA VAL A 486 -48.56 4.49 -6.76
C VAL A 486 -49.93 3.86 -7.06
N SER A 487 -50.19 2.64 -6.59
CA SER A 487 -51.49 1.99 -6.72
C SER A 487 -52.60 2.85 -6.10
N ASP A 488 -52.40 3.36 -4.89
CA ASP A 488 -53.37 4.21 -4.21
C ASP A 488 -53.60 5.54 -4.96
N ALA A 489 -52.54 6.16 -5.48
CA ALA A 489 -52.64 7.37 -6.28
C ALA A 489 -53.39 7.14 -7.61
N VAL A 490 -53.14 6.02 -8.28
CA VAL A 490 -53.84 5.61 -9.51
C VAL A 490 -55.31 5.32 -9.22
N GLN A 491 -55.61 4.60 -8.14
CA GLN A 491 -56.99 4.33 -7.72
C GLN A 491 -57.74 5.62 -7.37
N LYS A 492 -57.08 6.57 -6.72
CA LYS A 492 -57.65 7.89 -6.41
C LYS A 492 -57.96 8.68 -7.69
N LYS A 493 -57.03 8.74 -8.65
CA LYS A 493 -57.26 9.37 -9.97
C LYS A 493 -58.38 8.69 -10.77
N LEU A 494 -58.48 7.36 -10.73
CA LEU A 494 -59.57 6.62 -11.39
C LEU A 494 -60.94 6.89 -10.74
N LYS A 495 -60.99 7.12 -9.43
CA LYS A 495 -62.20 7.54 -8.72
C LYS A 495 -62.58 8.99 -9.04
N GLU A 496 -61.62 9.92 -9.04
CA GLU A 496 -61.84 11.32 -9.44
C GLU A 496 -62.27 11.46 -10.91
N GLY A 497 -61.73 10.65 -11.83
CA GLY A 497 -62.15 10.59 -13.22
C GLY A 497 -63.58 10.03 -13.42
N LYS A 498 -64.05 9.16 -12.52
CA LYS A 498 -65.46 8.70 -12.49
C LYS A 498 -66.42 9.78 -11.98
N ASP A 499 -65.99 10.61 -11.02
CA ASP A 499 -66.81 11.70 -10.49
C ASP A 499 -66.84 12.93 -11.42
N GLY A 500 -65.77 13.22 -12.16
CA GLY A 500 -65.76 14.22 -13.22
C GLY A 500 -66.75 13.91 -14.37
N LYS A 501 -66.85 12.64 -14.77
CA LYS A 501 -67.82 12.18 -15.78
C LYS A 501 -69.27 12.27 -15.31
N LYS A 502 -69.52 12.17 -13.99
CA LYS A 502 -70.85 12.35 -13.36
C LYS A 502 -71.27 13.82 -13.29
N LYS A 503 -70.33 14.76 -13.21
CA LYS A 503 -70.62 16.21 -13.18
C LYS A 503 -70.98 16.77 -14.56
N GLU A 504 -70.29 16.34 -15.62
CA GLU A 504 -70.63 16.73 -17.01
C GLU A 504 -71.98 16.16 -17.51
N THR A 505 -72.44 15.03 -16.97
CA THR A 505 -73.76 14.47 -17.33
C THR A 505 -74.92 15.22 -16.66
N ASN A 506 -74.71 15.88 -15.53
CA ASN A 506 -75.77 16.59 -14.80
C ASN A 506 -76.02 18.03 -15.29
N GLU A 507 -75.09 18.65 -16.02
CA GLU A 507 -75.26 20.01 -16.53
C GLU A 507 -76.00 20.08 -17.88
N LYS A 508 -76.05 18.96 -18.63
CA LYS A 508 -76.80 18.87 -19.90
C LYS A 508 -78.30 18.60 -19.73
N THR A 509 -78.78 18.25 -18.54
CA THR A 509 -80.18 17.84 -18.32
C THR A 509 -81.12 18.96 -17.90
N THR A 510 -80.62 20.18 -17.64
CA THR A 510 -81.43 21.28 -17.05
C THR A 510 -81.93 22.34 -18.05
N LYS A 511 -81.83 22.11 -19.37
CA LYS A 511 -82.19 23.12 -20.39
C LYS A 511 -83.26 22.73 -21.42
N LYS A 512 -84.07 21.69 -21.19
CA LYS A 512 -85.17 21.30 -22.09
C LYS A 512 -86.46 20.91 -21.36
N THR A 513 -87.21 21.91 -20.89
CA THR A 513 -88.69 21.82 -20.79
C THR A 513 -89.29 23.22 -20.55
N LYS A 514 -89.61 23.93 -21.63
CA LYS A 514 -90.47 25.12 -21.59
C LYS A 514 -91.35 25.15 -22.83
N LYS A 515 -92.53 24.52 -22.77
CA LYS A 515 -93.78 24.99 -23.41
C LYS A 515 -94.98 24.05 -23.21
N SER A 516 -96.12 24.70 -22.98
CA SER A 516 -97.49 24.36 -23.41
C SER A 516 -98.41 23.53 -22.48
N LYS A 517 -99.35 24.24 -21.82
CA LYS A 517 -100.84 24.12 -21.88
C LYS A 517 -101.39 24.94 -20.69
N LYS A 518 -102.10 26.08 -20.84
CA LYS A 518 -103.43 26.37 -21.41
C LYS A 518 -104.55 25.53 -20.77
N SER A 519 -105.37 26.17 -19.94
CA SER A 519 -106.72 25.76 -19.55
C SER A 519 -107.60 27.00 -19.46
N ASP A 520 -108.87 26.81 -19.80
CA ASP A 520 -109.98 27.76 -19.84
C ASP A 520 -110.26 28.48 -18.51
#